data_AF-A0A6L5G5W9-F1
#
_entry.id   AF-A0A6L5G5W9-F1
#
_cell.length_a   1.000
_cell.length_b   1.000
_cell.length_c   1.000
_cell.angle_alpha   90.00
_cell.angle_beta   90.00
_cell.angle_gamma   90.00
#
_symmetry.space_group_name_H-M   'P 1'
#
loop_
_entity.id
_entity.type
_entity.pdbx_description
1 polymer ?
#
loop_
_entity_poly.entity_id
_entity_poly.type
_entity_poly.pdbx_seq_one_letter_code
_entity_poly.pdbx_strand_id
1 'polypeptide(L)'
;MRTLRLAGVAAVGLLVLGACGSQQGAALFVGDERVTESTIDGYVSTIADFREEQGEDLAIHDYSADREQVVVYVLYSELGRAVGLEPAETGGADELETIALEAEQYFQQLVERSEPRSLTDAEIEAAQAAAETDANVAGYSQGDLELLAGFTDDLAGYIEEYDISVNPRYGEFDLSPLPSVFPVEVPQR
;
A
#
# COMPACT_ATOMS: atom_id res chain seq x y z
N MET A 1 -27.05 -10.60 -67.31
CA MET A 1 -25.61 -10.31 -67.51
C MET A 1 -24.94 -10.32 -66.14
N ARG A 2 -23.90 -11.14 -65.99
CA ARG A 2 -23.05 -11.23 -64.79
C ARG A 2 -22.18 -9.97 -64.67
N THR A 3 -22.08 -9.43 -63.46
CA THR A 3 -20.85 -8.78 -62.96
C THR A 3 -20.84 -8.84 -61.43
N LEU A 4 -20.11 -9.82 -60.90
CA LEU A 4 -19.55 -9.80 -59.55
C LEU A 4 -18.49 -8.70 -59.46
N ARG A 5 -18.48 -7.91 -58.38
CA ARG A 5 -17.27 -7.21 -57.92
C ARG A 5 -17.23 -7.07 -56.39
N LEU A 6 -16.29 -7.83 -55.83
CA LEU A 6 -15.35 -7.53 -54.75
C LEU A 6 -15.88 -7.19 -53.34
N ALA A 7 -15.66 -8.18 -52.47
CA ALA A 7 -15.58 -8.06 -51.03
C ALA A 7 -14.44 -7.11 -50.61
N GLY A 8 -14.75 -6.16 -49.73
CA GLY A 8 -13.77 -5.44 -48.92
C GLY A 8 -13.77 -6.02 -47.52
N VAL A 9 -12.78 -6.85 -47.20
CA VAL A 9 -12.49 -7.27 -45.83
C VAL A 9 -11.78 -6.10 -45.15
N ALA A 10 -12.49 -5.37 -44.31
CA ALA A 10 -11.87 -4.45 -43.36
C ALA A 10 -11.20 -5.30 -42.28
N ALA A 11 -9.90 -5.57 -42.46
CA ALA A 11 -9.06 -6.07 -41.39
C ALA A 11 -8.95 -4.96 -40.33
N VAL A 12 -9.75 -5.04 -39.28
CA VAL A 12 -9.53 -4.27 -38.06
C VAL A 12 -8.29 -4.87 -37.43
N GLY A 13 -7.14 -4.25 -37.73
CA GLY A 13 -5.91 -4.50 -37.00
C GLY A 13 -6.11 -4.02 -35.57
N LEU A 14 -6.39 -4.97 -34.67
CA LEU A 14 -6.16 -4.79 -33.24
C LEU A 14 -4.67 -4.56 -33.06
N LEU A 15 -4.27 -3.30 -33.08
CA LEU A 15 -3.00 -2.86 -32.53
C LEU A 15 -3.06 -3.15 -31.03
N VAL A 16 -2.55 -4.32 -30.65
CA VAL A 16 -2.02 -4.53 -29.31
C VAL A 16 -0.82 -3.59 -29.23
N LEU A 17 -1.06 -2.36 -28.78
CA LEU A 17 0.01 -1.47 -28.35
C LEU A 17 0.71 -2.21 -27.22
N GLY A 18 1.89 -2.73 -27.51
CA GLY A 18 2.77 -3.28 -26.50
C GLY A 18 3.03 -2.21 -25.46
N ALA A 19 2.42 -2.37 -24.28
CA ALA A 19 2.81 -1.69 -23.05
C ALA A 19 4.13 -2.30 -22.56
N CYS A 20 5.18 -2.21 -23.39
CA CYS A 20 6.56 -2.20 -22.90
C CYS A 20 6.99 -0.73 -22.76
N GLY A 21 6.12 0.07 -22.14
CA GLY A 21 6.47 1.41 -21.68
C GLY A 21 7.10 1.23 -20.32
N SER A 22 8.40 1.46 -20.24
CA SER A 22 9.16 1.51 -18.99
C SER A 22 8.34 2.15 -17.87
N GLN A 23 8.12 1.42 -16.78
CA GLN A 23 7.48 1.83 -15.51
C GLN A 23 8.23 2.96 -14.78
N GLN A 24 9.00 3.76 -15.50
CA GLN A 24 9.90 4.78 -15.00
C GLN A 24 9.09 5.86 -14.29
N GLY A 25 9.42 6.11 -13.01
CA GLY A 25 8.75 7.09 -12.17
C GLY A 25 7.45 6.61 -11.53
N ALA A 26 7.18 5.30 -11.47
CA ALA A 26 6.13 4.77 -10.58
C ALA A 26 6.68 4.64 -9.15
N ALA A 27 5.91 5.03 -8.14
CA ALA A 27 6.24 4.79 -6.75
C ALA A 27 5.70 3.45 -6.26
N LEU A 28 4.45 3.16 -6.57
CA LEU A 28 3.77 1.91 -6.27
C LEU A 28 2.63 1.65 -7.27
N PHE A 29 2.16 0.41 -7.31
CA PHE A 29 0.98 -0.03 -8.04
C PHE A 29 -0.01 -0.67 -7.08
N VAL A 30 -1.31 -0.40 -7.29
CA VAL A 30 -2.43 -1.10 -6.66
C VAL A 30 -3.46 -1.38 -7.76
N GLY A 31 -3.48 -2.62 -8.24
CA GLY A 31 -4.26 -3.09 -9.36
C GLY A 31 -3.83 -2.39 -10.64
N ASP A 32 -4.79 -1.74 -11.31
CA ASP A 32 -4.53 -0.91 -12.48
C ASP A 32 -4.06 0.51 -12.12
N GLU A 33 -4.11 0.90 -10.85
CA GLU A 33 -3.73 2.23 -10.40
C GLU A 33 -2.21 2.35 -10.27
N ARG A 34 -1.67 3.47 -10.77
CA ARG A 34 -0.24 3.75 -10.77
C ARG A 34 -0.01 5.08 -10.07
N VAL A 35 0.59 5.00 -8.89
CA VAL A 35 1.09 6.17 -8.17
C VAL A 35 2.47 6.53 -8.68
N THR A 36 2.74 7.82 -8.86
CA THR A 36 4.03 8.31 -9.39
C THR A 36 5.00 8.71 -8.28
N GLU A 37 6.31 8.65 -8.55
CA GLU A 37 7.34 9.18 -7.64
C GLU A 37 7.12 10.67 -7.36
N SER A 38 6.67 11.44 -8.36
CA SER A 38 6.33 12.86 -8.19
C SER A 38 5.15 13.10 -7.25
N THR A 39 4.21 12.16 -7.15
CA THR A 39 3.12 12.22 -6.17
C THR A 39 3.69 12.13 -4.75
N ILE A 40 4.56 11.14 -4.51
CA ILE A 40 5.24 10.96 -3.22
C ILE A 40 6.11 12.18 -2.88
N ASP A 41 6.91 12.67 -3.84
CA ASP A 41 7.76 13.84 -3.64
C ASP A 41 6.94 15.11 -3.35
N GLY A 42 5.73 15.23 -3.92
CA GLY A 42 4.79 16.32 -3.63
C GLY A 42 4.34 16.32 -2.17
N TYR A 43 3.90 15.17 -1.65
CA TYR A 43 3.52 15.02 -0.24
C TYR A 43 4.69 15.27 0.72
N VAL A 44 5.89 14.81 0.37
CA VAL A 44 7.09 15.07 1.18
C VAL A 44 7.45 16.55 1.18
N SER A 45 7.21 17.26 0.07
CA SER A 45 7.37 18.72 0.02
C SER A 45 6.39 19.42 0.96
N THR A 46 5.14 18.96 1.07
CA THR A 46 4.18 19.50 2.05
C THR A 46 4.67 19.34 3.49
N ILE A 47 5.29 18.20 3.81
CA ILE A 47 5.94 17.99 5.12
C ILE A 47 7.09 18.96 5.33
N ALA A 48 7.93 19.16 4.31
CA ALA A 48 9.06 20.09 4.36
C ALA A 48 8.60 21.53 4.59
N ASP A 49 7.58 21.98 3.86
CA ASP A 49 7.01 23.33 3.97
C ASP A 49 6.46 23.56 5.39
N PHE A 50 5.72 22.59 5.93
CA PHE A 50 5.19 22.66 7.31
C PHE A 50 6.30 22.76 8.37
N ARG A 51 7.41 22.02 8.20
CA ARG A 51 8.58 22.09 9.10
C ARG A 51 9.31 23.43 8.99
N GLU A 52 9.46 23.97 7.78
CA GLU A 52 10.04 25.30 7.56
C GLU A 52 9.20 26.38 8.24
N GLU A 53 7.86 26.31 8.14
CA GLU A 53 6.95 27.22 8.83
C GLU A 53 7.06 27.15 10.36
N GLN A 54 7.40 25.98 10.90
CA GLN A 54 7.71 25.81 12.33
C GLN A 54 9.12 26.26 12.72
N GLY A 55 9.93 26.71 11.76
CA GLY A 55 11.27 27.23 11.98
C GLY A 55 12.36 26.16 12.09
N GLU A 56 12.11 24.94 11.57
CA GLU A 56 13.14 23.89 11.50
C GLU A 56 14.20 24.20 10.43
N ASP A 57 15.46 23.80 10.67
CA ASP A 57 16.54 23.90 9.69
C ASP A 57 16.52 22.68 8.76
N LEU A 58 15.99 22.88 7.55
CA LEU A 58 15.83 21.79 6.58
C LEU A 58 17.15 21.29 5.98
N ALA A 59 18.26 22.03 6.11
CA ALA A 59 19.53 21.68 5.47
C ALA A 59 20.18 20.39 6.04
N ILE A 60 19.75 19.97 7.23
CA ILE A 60 20.24 18.78 7.91
C ILE A 60 19.20 17.67 8.01
N HIS A 61 17.99 17.88 7.47
CA HIS A 61 16.89 16.94 7.63
C HIS A 61 16.95 15.80 6.62
N ASP A 62 16.81 14.57 7.11
CA ASP A 62 16.70 13.37 6.28
C ASP A 62 15.22 12.99 6.11
N TYR A 63 14.72 13.16 4.89
CA TYR A 63 13.34 12.85 4.50
C TYR A 63 13.14 11.39 4.06
N SER A 64 14.07 10.49 4.35
CA SER A 64 13.94 9.06 4.02
C SER A 64 12.74 8.42 4.73
N ALA A 65 12.62 8.63 6.04
CA ALA A 65 11.49 8.15 6.84
C ALA A 65 10.15 8.80 6.45
N ASP A 66 10.16 10.11 6.16
CA ASP A 66 8.96 10.82 5.69
C ASP A 66 8.45 10.22 4.35
N ARG A 67 9.36 9.85 3.44
CA ARG A 67 9.02 9.19 2.18
C ARG A 67 8.38 7.83 2.39
N GLU A 68 8.98 7.00 3.23
CA GLU A 68 8.46 5.66 3.54
C GLU A 68 7.05 5.74 4.12
N GLN A 69 6.83 6.64 5.09
CA GLN A 69 5.53 6.88 5.69
C GLN A 69 4.47 7.34 4.67
N VAL A 70 4.84 8.24 3.76
CA VAL A 70 3.93 8.69 2.69
C VAL A 70 3.58 7.53 1.74
N VAL A 71 4.54 6.66 1.41
CA VAL A 71 4.26 5.46 0.60
C VAL A 71 3.26 4.55 1.31
N VAL A 72 3.38 4.36 2.63
CA VAL A 72 2.40 3.60 3.43
C VAL A 72 1.01 4.24 3.36
N TYR A 73 0.90 5.57 3.54
CA TYR A 73 -0.39 6.26 3.46
C TYR A 73 -1.03 6.12 2.09
N VAL A 74 -0.26 6.36 1.03
CA VAL A 74 -0.78 6.22 -0.32
C VAL A 74 -1.18 4.77 -0.61
N LEU A 75 -0.39 3.79 -0.18
CA LEU A 75 -0.72 2.37 -0.37
C LEU A 75 -2.06 2.02 0.27
N TYR A 76 -2.26 2.32 1.55
CA TYR A 76 -3.51 2.01 2.24
C TYR A 76 -4.69 2.82 1.70
N SER A 77 -4.47 4.08 1.28
CA SER A 77 -5.49 4.88 0.61
C SER A 77 -5.94 4.25 -0.71
N GLU A 78 -5.00 3.87 -1.58
CA GLU A 78 -5.33 3.22 -2.85
C GLU A 78 -5.94 1.82 -2.66
N LEU A 79 -5.41 1.02 -1.73
CA LEU A 79 -5.98 -0.29 -1.41
C LEU A 79 -7.42 -0.17 -0.90
N GLY A 80 -7.68 0.75 0.03
CA GLY A 80 -9.03 0.95 0.56
C GLY A 80 -10.03 1.36 -0.52
N ARG A 81 -9.63 2.21 -1.47
CA ARG A 81 -10.44 2.54 -2.65
C ARG A 81 -10.67 1.35 -3.56
N ALA A 82 -9.63 0.55 -3.82
CA ALA A 82 -9.71 -0.63 -4.69
C ALA A 82 -10.66 -1.69 -4.10
N VAL A 83 -10.63 -1.89 -2.78
CA VAL A 83 -11.53 -2.79 -2.03
C VAL A 83 -12.95 -2.21 -1.90
N GLY A 84 -13.14 -0.91 -2.15
CA GLY A 84 -14.43 -0.23 -2.05
C GLY A 84 -14.85 0.07 -0.61
N LEU A 85 -13.90 0.48 0.23
CA LEU A 85 -14.14 0.91 1.62
C LEU A 85 -14.75 2.32 1.68
N GLU A 86 -15.33 2.66 2.83
CA GLU A 86 -15.94 3.97 3.04
C GLU A 86 -14.87 5.02 3.31
N PRO A 87 -14.80 6.13 2.54
CA PRO A 87 -13.76 7.15 2.69
C PRO A 87 -13.95 8.01 3.95
N ALA A 88 -12.86 8.66 4.36
CA ALA A 88 -12.86 9.55 5.52
C ALA A 88 -13.61 10.86 5.23
N GLU A 89 -14.31 11.37 6.25
CA GLU A 89 -14.76 12.75 6.23
C GLU A 89 -13.56 13.67 6.48
N THR A 90 -13.04 14.28 5.42
CA THR A 90 -11.77 15.03 5.49
C THR A 90 -11.94 16.50 5.86
N GLY A 91 -13.16 17.01 6.01
CA GLY A 91 -13.44 18.27 6.72
C GLY A 91 -12.73 19.55 6.24
N GLY A 92 -12.17 19.57 5.01
CA GLY A 92 -11.36 20.69 4.51
C GLY A 92 -9.86 20.57 4.78
N ALA A 93 -9.39 19.38 5.16
CA ALA A 93 -8.00 18.98 5.21
C ALA A 93 -7.27 19.25 3.88
N ASP A 94 -5.96 19.46 3.96
CA ASP A 94 -5.13 19.45 2.76
C ASP A 94 -4.99 18.03 2.19
N GLU A 95 -4.31 17.90 1.05
CA GLU A 95 -4.21 16.62 0.34
C GLU A 95 -3.41 15.57 1.12
N LEU A 96 -2.35 15.98 1.84
CA LEU A 96 -1.54 15.07 2.65
C LEU A 96 -2.30 14.64 3.92
N GLU A 97 -2.99 15.57 4.57
CA GLU A 97 -3.84 15.24 5.70
C GLU A 97 -5.00 14.33 5.27
N THR A 98 -5.58 14.58 4.10
CA THR A 98 -6.62 13.72 3.51
C THR A 98 -6.11 12.29 3.30
N ILE A 99 -4.94 12.11 2.64
CA ILE A 99 -4.41 10.77 2.38
C ILE A 99 -4.07 10.02 3.66
N ALA A 100 -3.54 10.73 4.68
CA ALA A 100 -3.22 10.13 5.97
C ALA A 100 -4.48 9.67 6.72
N LEU A 101 -5.53 10.50 6.74
CA LEU A 101 -6.80 10.17 7.37
C LEU A 101 -7.51 9.01 6.67
N GLU A 102 -7.52 9.00 5.34
CA GLU A 102 -8.05 7.87 4.57
C GLU A 102 -7.27 6.58 4.84
N ALA A 103 -5.93 6.64 4.81
CA ALA A 103 -5.09 5.49 5.07
C ALA A 103 -5.37 4.88 6.45
N GLU A 104 -5.45 5.71 7.49
CA GLU A 104 -5.78 5.28 8.85
C GLU A 104 -7.17 4.64 8.90
N GLN A 105 -8.19 5.30 8.34
CA GLN A 105 -9.55 4.77 8.39
C GLN A 105 -9.71 3.47 7.58
N TYR A 106 -9.09 3.39 6.40
CA TYR A 106 -9.11 2.18 5.61
C TYR A 106 -8.37 1.04 6.29
N PHE A 107 -7.22 1.31 6.91
CA PHE A 107 -6.53 0.32 7.74
C PHE A 107 -7.46 -0.22 8.85
N GLN A 108 -8.15 0.66 9.59
CA GLN A 108 -9.10 0.22 10.62
C GLN A 108 -10.24 -0.62 10.03
N GLN A 109 -10.84 -0.20 8.92
CA GLN A 109 -11.89 -0.97 8.25
C GLN A 109 -11.40 -2.33 7.74
N LEU A 110 -10.17 -2.42 7.26
CA LEU A 110 -9.58 -3.70 6.85
C LEU A 110 -9.42 -4.63 8.05
N VAL A 111 -8.85 -4.14 9.16
CA VAL A 111 -8.72 -4.92 10.40
C VAL A 111 -10.09 -5.35 10.96
N GLU A 112 -11.08 -4.47 10.95
CA GLU A 112 -12.44 -4.77 11.42
C GLU A 112 -13.16 -5.84 10.59
N ARG A 113 -12.81 -5.94 9.30
CA ARG A 113 -13.38 -6.92 8.37
C ARG A 113 -12.67 -8.27 8.43
N SER A 114 -11.47 -8.32 9.00
CA SER A 114 -10.70 -9.56 9.10
C SER A 114 -11.31 -10.55 10.09
N GLU A 115 -11.38 -11.80 9.67
CA GLU A 115 -11.80 -12.89 10.54
C GLU A 115 -10.58 -13.42 11.32
N PRO A 116 -10.61 -13.46 12.66
CA PRO A 116 -9.53 -14.05 13.44
C PRO A 116 -9.30 -15.51 13.06
N ARG A 117 -8.03 -15.91 12.94
CA ARG A 117 -7.65 -17.31 12.74
C ARG A 117 -6.78 -17.82 13.88
N SER A 118 -6.82 -19.14 14.09
CA SER A 118 -5.91 -19.77 15.03
C SER A 118 -4.45 -19.59 14.59
N LEU A 119 -3.58 -19.36 15.57
CA LEU A 119 -2.15 -19.29 15.37
C LEU A 119 -1.59 -20.67 15.02
N THR A 120 -0.59 -20.67 14.14
CA THR A 120 0.27 -21.83 13.89
C THR A 120 1.28 -22.01 15.04
N ASP A 121 1.84 -23.22 15.17
CA ASP A 121 2.89 -23.48 16.17
C ASP A 121 4.09 -22.53 16.02
N ALA A 122 4.45 -22.18 14.77
CA ALA A 122 5.54 -21.26 14.47
C ALA A 122 5.24 -19.83 14.91
N GLU A 123 4.01 -19.34 14.69
CA GLU A 123 3.60 -18.01 15.14
C GLU A 123 3.51 -17.92 16.67
N ILE A 124 3.09 -19.01 17.34
CA ILE A 124 3.10 -19.08 18.81
C ILE A 124 4.53 -18.96 19.33
N GLU A 125 5.48 -19.70 18.75
CA GLU A 125 6.90 -19.63 19.12
C GLU A 125 7.47 -18.23 18.87
N ALA A 126 7.18 -17.64 17.70
CA ALA A 126 7.62 -16.30 17.33
C ALA A 126 7.06 -15.22 18.26
N ALA A 127 5.77 -15.28 18.59
CA ALA A 127 5.13 -14.33 19.51
C ALA A 127 5.73 -14.43 20.93
N GLN A 128 6.02 -15.64 21.40
CA GLN A 128 6.69 -15.85 22.68
C GLN A 128 8.10 -15.24 22.68
N ALA A 129 8.90 -15.51 21.64
CA ALA A 129 10.24 -14.96 21.50
C ALA A 129 10.23 -13.42 21.41
N ALA A 130 9.30 -12.85 20.64
CA ALA A 130 9.14 -11.41 20.52
C ALA A 130 8.77 -10.77 21.88
N ALA A 131 7.85 -11.38 22.63
CA ALA A 131 7.42 -10.91 23.95
C ALA A 131 8.54 -10.91 25.01
N GLU A 132 9.62 -11.70 24.84
CA GLU A 132 10.79 -11.64 25.73
C GLU A 132 11.58 -10.34 25.57
N THR A 133 11.50 -9.72 24.40
CA THR A 133 12.31 -8.53 24.03
C THR A 133 11.49 -7.25 23.86
N ASP A 134 10.18 -7.38 23.60
CA ASP A 134 9.28 -6.26 23.40
C ASP A 134 8.07 -6.34 24.34
N ALA A 135 8.00 -5.40 25.27
CA ALA A 135 6.93 -5.30 26.26
C ALA A 135 5.56 -4.99 25.63
N ASN A 136 5.53 -4.37 24.44
CA ASN A 136 4.28 -4.15 23.71
C ASN A 136 3.73 -5.47 23.19
N VAL A 137 4.60 -6.33 22.64
CA VAL A 137 4.22 -7.67 22.19
C VAL A 137 3.74 -8.54 23.35
N ALA A 138 4.41 -8.45 24.50
CA ALA A 138 3.98 -9.14 25.72
C ALA A 138 2.58 -8.73 26.22
N GLY A 139 2.07 -7.57 25.78
CA GLY A 139 0.75 -7.06 26.12
C GLY A 139 -0.40 -7.62 25.28
N TYR A 140 -0.12 -8.27 24.14
CA TYR A 140 -1.16 -8.82 23.27
C TYR A 140 -1.82 -10.04 23.91
N SER A 141 -3.15 -10.08 23.90
CA SER A 141 -3.89 -11.30 24.24
C SER A 141 -3.84 -12.30 23.09
N GLN A 142 -4.18 -13.56 23.37
CA GLN A 142 -4.32 -14.57 22.32
C GLN A 142 -5.33 -14.13 21.23
N GLY A 143 -6.45 -13.52 21.64
CA GLY A 143 -7.45 -13.04 20.68
C GLY A 143 -6.92 -11.91 19.79
N ASP A 144 -6.08 -11.03 20.33
CA ASP A 144 -5.45 -9.97 19.53
C ASP A 144 -4.47 -10.56 18.51
N LEU A 145 -3.66 -11.56 18.91
CA LEU A 145 -2.76 -12.25 17.99
C LEU A 145 -3.53 -13.03 16.91
N GLU A 146 -4.62 -13.70 17.26
CA GLU A 146 -5.47 -14.41 16.30
C GLU A 146 -6.14 -13.45 15.29
N LEU A 147 -6.52 -12.25 15.74
CA LEU A 147 -7.01 -11.19 14.86
C LEU A 147 -5.91 -10.71 13.91
N LEU A 148 -4.71 -10.41 14.44
CA LEU A 148 -3.58 -9.99 13.61
C LEU A 148 -3.19 -11.07 12.59
N ALA A 149 -3.24 -12.33 12.98
CA ALA A 149 -2.98 -13.45 12.10
C ALA A 149 -3.99 -13.52 10.92
N GLY A 150 -5.27 -13.30 11.20
CA GLY A 150 -6.31 -13.21 10.17
C GLY A 150 -6.11 -12.02 9.24
N PHE A 151 -5.82 -10.86 9.82
CA PHE A 151 -5.52 -9.64 9.06
C PHE A 151 -4.27 -9.78 8.18
N THR A 152 -3.24 -10.48 8.65
CA THR A 152 -2.04 -10.80 7.88
C THR A 152 -2.36 -11.66 6.66
N ASP A 153 -3.23 -12.67 6.81
CA ASP A 153 -3.68 -13.48 5.68
C ASP A 153 -4.46 -12.64 4.66
N ASP A 154 -5.32 -11.74 5.13
CA ASP A 154 -6.06 -10.82 4.26
C ASP A 154 -5.12 -9.87 3.53
N LEU A 155 -4.11 -9.29 4.19
CA LEU A 155 -3.11 -8.43 3.54
C LEU A 155 -2.35 -9.18 2.45
N ALA A 156 -1.92 -10.42 2.72
CA ALA A 156 -1.28 -11.26 1.71
C ALA A 156 -2.22 -11.53 0.52
N GLY A 157 -3.50 -11.79 0.81
CA GLY A 157 -4.55 -11.93 -0.20
C GLY A 157 -4.73 -10.67 -1.04
N TYR A 158 -4.77 -9.49 -0.43
CA TYR A 158 -4.90 -8.22 -1.13
C TYR A 158 -3.68 -7.90 -1.99
N ILE A 159 -2.47 -8.21 -1.52
CA ILE A 159 -1.25 -8.04 -2.30
C ILE A 159 -1.33 -8.85 -3.60
N GLU A 160 -1.80 -10.10 -3.53
CA GLU A 160 -1.98 -10.95 -4.71
C GLU A 160 -3.15 -10.49 -5.59
N GLU A 161 -4.33 -10.25 -5.01
CA GLU A 161 -5.55 -9.89 -5.73
C GLU A 161 -5.42 -8.57 -6.48
N TYR A 162 -4.79 -7.58 -5.85
CA TYR A 162 -4.61 -6.24 -6.40
C TYR A 162 -3.20 -6.01 -6.94
N ASP A 163 -2.41 -7.03 -7.28
CA ASP A 163 -1.06 -6.89 -7.89
C ASP A 163 -0.21 -5.78 -7.22
N ILE A 164 -0.23 -5.72 -5.88
CA ILE A 164 0.38 -4.61 -5.13
C ILE A 164 1.89 -4.72 -5.24
N SER A 165 2.53 -3.63 -5.64
CA SER A 165 3.99 -3.59 -5.70
C SER A 165 4.55 -2.19 -5.45
N VAL A 166 5.75 -2.12 -4.89
CA VAL A 166 6.45 -0.86 -4.57
C VAL A 166 7.76 -0.78 -5.35
N ASN A 167 8.16 0.43 -5.73
CA ASN A 167 9.41 0.64 -6.45
C ASN A 167 10.62 0.25 -5.56
N PRO A 168 11.60 -0.53 -6.07
CA PRO A 168 12.78 -0.96 -5.32
C PRO A 168 13.59 0.18 -4.67
N ARG A 169 13.45 1.43 -5.14
CA ARG A 169 14.12 2.59 -4.55
C ARG A 169 13.72 2.84 -3.09
N TYR A 170 12.55 2.35 -2.66
CA TYR A 170 12.06 2.48 -1.29
C TYR A 170 12.54 1.34 -0.38
N GLY A 171 13.37 0.42 -0.88
CA GLY A 171 13.87 -0.72 -0.09
C GLY A 171 12.83 -1.82 0.09
N GLU A 172 13.17 -2.82 0.90
CA GLU A 172 12.22 -3.85 1.34
C GLU A 172 11.08 -3.14 2.08
N PHE A 173 9.86 -3.33 1.58
CA PHE A 173 8.69 -2.62 2.08
C PHE A 173 7.78 -3.59 2.82
N ASP A 174 7.57 -3.31 4.10
CA ASP A 174 6.96 -4.23 5.06
C ASP A 174 5.63 -3.64 5.57
N LEU A 175 4.53 -4.37 5.36
CA LEU A 175 3.19 -4.01 5.86
C LEU A 175 2.77 -4.81 7.09
N SER A 176 3.69 -5.58 7.68
CA SER A 176 3.39 -6.46 8.79
C SER A 176 2.78 -5.71 9.97
N PRO A 177 1.64 -6.16 10.51
CA PRO A 177 1.13 -5.63 11.77
C PRO A 177 2.08 -5.94 12.93
N LEU A 178 2.84 -7.03 12.82
CA LEU A 178 3.89 -7.40 13.75
C LEU A 178 5.03 -8.13 13.02
N PRO A 179 6.04 -7.42 12.48
CA PRO A 179 7.07 -7.98 11.57
C PRO A 179 7.77 -9.25 12.08
N SER A 180 7.98 -9.35 13.40
CA SER A 180 8.66 -10.48 14.02
C SER A 180 7.80 -11.75 14.12
N VAL A 181 6.49 -11.66 13.90
CA VAL A 181 5.52 -12.75 14.09
C VAL A 181 4.70 -13.00 12.83
N PHE A 182 4.23 -11.93 12.19
CA PHE A 182 3.32 -11.96 11.05
C PHE A 182 3.88 -11.17 9.86
N PRO A 183 4.93 -11.69 9.21
CA PRO A 183 5.60 -10.98 8.13
C PRO A 183 4.71 -10.84 6.88
N VAL A 184 4.62 -9.63 6.33
CA VAL A 184 3.92 -9.29 5.09
C VAL A 184 4.81 -8.37 4.25
N GLU A 185 5.58 -8.98 3.35
CA GLU A 185 6.44 -8.25 2.42
C GLU A 185 5.67 -7.85 1.16
N VAL A 186 5.82 -6.60 0.73
CA VAL A 186 5.26 -6.12 -0.54
C VAL A 186 6.24 -6.38 -1.69
N PRO A 187 5.81 -7.04 -2.77
CA PRO A 187 6.66 -7.27 -3.94
C PRO A 187 7.22 -5.98 -4.54
N GLN A 188 8.44 -6.07 -5.09
CA GLN A 188 9.06 -4.93 -5.77
C GLN A 188 8.95 -5.06 -7.30
N ARG A 189 8.61 -3.94 -7.98
CA ARG A 189 8.38 -3.92 -9.44
C ARG A 189 8.78 -2.58 -10.11
#